data_AF-A0A2W5ZFJ5-F1
#
_entry.id   AF-A0A2W5ZFJ5-F1
#
_cell.length_a   1.000
_cell.length_b   1.000
_cell.length_c   1.000
_cell.angle_alpha   90.00
_cell.angle_beta   90.00
_cell.angle_gamma   90.00
#
_symmetry.space_group_name_H-M   'P 1'
#
loop_
_entity.id
_entity.type
_entity.pdbx_description
1 polymer ?
#
loop_
_entity_poly.entity_id
_entity_poly.type
_entity_poly.pdbx_seq_one_letter_code
_entity_poly.pdbx_strand_id
1 'polypeptide(L)'
;MPRDTSAAPDSRRAQLHVGSEQPPLRRRDRAPPLCRVGPRQEAGIIARVIPEDSYSPVWTNDTRSPLPLVGEEREMLTAFLEWHRATFELKCSGVPAERLSEQPVPPSTMSLHGLVRHLAAVERWWFRIQFAGEDVPLLYYSDDDPDQDFDSLDGDVAQAFEVWRTECDRAREIVRNAGLDDTAIQRRTSEPISLRRILVTMIAEYARHDGHADLLRERIDGATGY
;
A
#
# COMPACT_ATOMS: atom_id res chain seq x y z
N MET A 1 32.83 58.00 -37.08
CA MET A 1 31.85 59.11 -37.03
C MET A 1 30.56 58.60 -37.64
N PRO A 2 29.38 58.71 -37.01
CA PRO A 2 29.04 59.07 -35.62
C PRO A 2 28.55 57.81 -34.84
N ARG A 3 28.66 57.70 -33.50
CA ARG A 3 27.80 58.34 -32.46
C ARG A 3 26.33 58.17 -32.81
N ASP A 4 25.50 57.54 -32.00
CA ASP A 4 24.95 58.01 -30.73
C ASP A 4 23.61 57.24 -30.66
N THR A 5 22.91 56.93 -29.58
CA THR A 5 22.99 57.12 -28.14
C THR A 5 21.74 56.39 -27.63
N SER A 6 21.72 56.07 -26.33
CA SER A 6 20.49 56.09 -25.51
C SER A 6 19.49 54.94 -25.77
N ALA A 7 18.88 54.28 -24.80
CA ALA A 7 18.66 54.59 -23.41
C ALA A 7 18.54 53.27 -22.63
N ALA A 8 19.09 53.25 -21.42
CA ALA A 8 18.61 52.34 -20.38
C ALA A 8 17.17 52.73 -20.00
N PRO A 9 16.25 51.78 -19.79
CA PRO A 9 15.07 52.06 -19.00
C PRO A 9 15.42 51.87 -17.52
N ASP A 10 15.86 52.96 -16.88
CA ASP A 10 15.58 53.19 -15.47
C ASP A 10 14.24 53.92 -15.40
N SER A 11 13.24 53.32 -14.76
CA SER A 11 12.51 54.01 -13.71
C SER A 11 11.32 53.19 -13.21
N ARG A 12 11.26 53.14 -11.87
CA ARG A 12 10.09 52.91 -11.04
C ARG A 12 9.66 51.45 -10.90
N ARG A 13 10.44 50.76 -10.04
CA ARG A 13 9.90 49.91 -8.97
C ARG A 13 8.63 50.56 -8.40
N ALA A 14 7.47 50.05 -8.77
CA ALA A 14 6.26 50.25 -7.99
C ALA A 14 6.45 49.46 -6.69
N GLN A 15 6.85 50.15 -5.62
CA GLN A 15 6.68 49.65 -4.27
C GLN A 15 5.17 49.60 -4.01
N LEU A 16 4.55 48.44 -4.25
CA LEU A 16 3.27 48.11 -3.66
C LEU A 16 3.52 47.94 -2.16
N HIS A 17 3.33 49.03 -1.44
CA HIS A 17 3.25 49.05 0.01
C HIS A 17 1.93 48.35 0.39
N VAL A 18 1.93 47.02 0.40
CA VAL A 18 0.88 46.25 1.05
C VAL A 18 1.13 46.41 2.54
N GLY A 19 0.34 47.29 3.17
CA GLY A 19 0.32 47.47 4.60
C GLY A 19 0.18 46.13 5.29
N SER A 20 1.22 45.74 6.00
CA SER A 20 1.24 44.60 6.90
C SER A 20 0.46 44.96 8.17
N GLU A 21 -0.86 44.79 8.15
CA GLU A 21 -1.63 44.62 9.38
C GLU A 21 -2.00 43.14 9.50
N GLN A 22 -1.05 42.34 9.98
CA GLN A 22 -1.39 41.05 10.56
C GLN A 22 -2.18 41.33 11.85
N PRO A 23 -3.43 40.85 11.99
CA PRO A 23 -4.11 40.89 13.27
C PRO A 23 -3.30 40.06 14.29
N PRO A 24 -3.25 40.45 15.57
CA PRO A 24 -2.42 39.76 16.54
C PRO A 24 -2.83 38.28 16.61
N LEU A 25 -1.85 37.41 16.36
CA LEU A 25 -1.94 35.97 16.63
C LEU A 25 -2.35 35.81 18.09
N ARG A 26 -3.63 35.51 18.35
CA ARG A 26 -4.05 35.01 19.65
C ARG A 26 -3.25 33.74 19.90
N ARG A 27 -2.31 33.79 20.84
CA ARG A 27 -1.72 32.59 21.45
C ARG A 27 -2.87 31.71 21.92
N ARG A 28 -3.18 30.66 21.17
CA ARG A 28 -3.97 29.55 21.67
C ARG A 28 -3.02 28.66 22.49
N ASP A 29 -2.55 29.21 23.61
CA ASP A 29 -1.93 28.42 24.67
C ASP A 29 -3.07 27.71 25.41
N ARG A 30 -3.49 26.55 24.88
CA ARG A 30 -4.12 25.46 25.63
C ARG A 30 -4.28 24.27 24.69
N ALA A 31 -3.39 23.29 24.84
CA ALA A 31 -3.68 21.93 24.41
C ALA A 31 -5.01 21.50 25.04
N PRO A 32 -5.89 20.79 24.30
CA PRO A 32 -7.09 20.21 24.91
C PRO A 32 -6.64 19.29 26.06
N PRO A 33 -7.37 19.26 27.19
CA PRO A 33 -7.01 18.35 28.26
C PRO A 33 -7.04 16.93 27.72
N LEU A 34 -5.92 16.21 27.88
CA LEU A 34 -5.88 14.76 27.68
C LEU A 34 -7.08 14.16 28.40
N CYS A 35 -7.91 13.42 27.67
CA CYS A 35 -9.04 12.72 28.23
C CYS A 35 -8.51 11.80 29.34
N ARG A 36 -8.68 12.20 30.61
CA ARG A 36 -8.35 11.33 31.74
C ARG A 36 -9.33 10.18 31.68
N VAL A 37 -8.84 9.00 31.30
CA VAL A 37 -9.58 7.75 31.47
C VAL A 37 -9.80 7.59 32.97
N GLY A 38 -11.02 7.84 33.43
CA GLY A 38 -11.41 7.60 34.83
C GLY A 38 -11.29 6.12 35.19
N PRO A 39 -11.24 5.76 36.48
CA PRO A 39 -11.22 4.36 36.88
C PRO A 39 -12.44 3.64 36.30
N ARG A 40 -12.22 2.50 35.61
CA ARG A 40 -13.29 1.69 35.04
C ARG A 40 -14.26 1.35 36.18
N GLN A 41 -15.51 1.78 36.04
CA GLN A 41 -16.60 1.19 36.81
C GLN A 41 -16.63 -0.29 36.44
N GLU A 42 -16.37 -1.18 37.41
CA GLU A 42 -16.66 -2.60 37.31
C GLU A 42 -18.18 -2.80 37.32
N ALA A 43 -18.85 -2.35 36.27
CA ALA A 43 -20.15 -2.92 35.93
C ALA A 43 -19.84 -4.37 35.52
N GLY A 44 -20.39 -5.35 36.22
CA GLY A 44 -20.23 -6.76 35.90
C GLY A 44 -20.65 -7.01 34.45
N ILE A 45 -19.68 -7.02 33.54
CA ILE A 45 -19.89 -7.38 32.15
C ILE A 45 -20.13 -8.88 32.19
N ILE A 46 -21.39 -9.30 32.13
CA ILE A 46 -21.72 -10.64 31.68
C ILE A 46 -21.20 -10.67 30.24
N ALA A 47 -20.04 -11.27 30.04
CA ALA A 47 -19.45 -11.42 28.71
C ALA A 47 -20.47 -12.20 27.87
N ARG A 48 -21.14 -11.50 26.96
CA ARG A 48 -22.03 -12.14 25.99
C ARG A 48 -21.15 -13.03 25.14
N VAL A 49 -21.28 -14.34 25.31
CA VAL A 49 -20.60 -15.32 24.46
C VAL A 49 -21.19 -15.15 23.05
N ILE A 50 -20.33 -14.78 22.10
CA ILE A 50 -20.70 -14.74 20.69
C ILE A 50 -20.65 -16.18 20.18
N PRO A 51 -21.73 -16.71 19.59
CA PRO A 51 -21.71 -18.04 18.99
C PRO A 51 -20.61 -18.15 17.92
N GLU A 52 -19.94 -19.30 17.86
CA GLU A 52 -18.81 -19.52 16.94
C GLU A 52 -19.20 -19.30 15.47
N ASP A 53 -20.41 -19.68 15.10
CA ASP A 53 -21.00 -19.50 13.77
C ASP A 53 -21.33 -18.05 13.40
N SER A 54 -21.22 -17.12 14.36
CA SER A 54 -21.40 -15.69 14.13
C SER A 54 -20.10 -14.96 13.75
N TYR A 55 -18.95 -15.63 13.83
CA TYR A 55 -17.69 -15.10 13.35
C TYR A 55 -17.53 -15.32 11.85
N SER A 56 -16.75 -14.47 11.20
CA SER A 56 -16.41 -14.65 9.78
C SER A 56 -15.78 -16.03 9.57
N PRO A 57 -16.14 -16.74 8.49
CA PRO A 57 -15.57 -18.05 8.23
C PRO A 57 -14.06 -17.95 7.96
N VAL A 58 -13.29 -18.84 8.57
CA VAL A 58 -11.86 -19.00 8.30
C VAL A 58 -11.71 -20.03 7.17
N TRP A 59 -10.72 -19.85 6.29
CA TRP A 59 -10.40 -20.86 5.28
C TRP A 59 -9.92 -22.17 5.93
N THR A 60 -10.38 -23.30 5.42
CA THR A 60 -10.07 -24.64 5.97
C THR A 60 -8.57 -24.94 6.04
N ASN A 61 -7.77 -24.35 5.15
CA ASN A 61 -6.32 -24.54 5.08
C ASN A 61 -5.54 -23.30 5.55
N ASP A 62 -6.14 -22.47 6.39
CA ASP A 62 -5.47 -21.28 6.92
C ASP A 62 -4.29 -21.68 7.82
N THR A 63 -3.08 -21.37 7.36
CA THR A 63 -1.82 -21.58 8.08
C THR A 63 -1.18 -20.26 8.51
N ARG A 64 -1.88 -19.13 8.36
CA ARG A 64 -1.36 -17.82 8.72
C ARG A 64 -1.11 -17.74 10.22
N SER A 65 0.00 -17.11 10.58
CA SER A 65 0.25 -16.78 11.99
C SER A 65 -0.76 -15.73 12.46
N PRO A 66 -1.32 -15.86 13.67
CA PRO A 66 -2.20 -14.84 14.21
C PRO A 66 -1.46 -13.51 14.34
N LEU A 67 -2.14 -12.42 14.02
CA LEU A 67 -1.58 -11.09 14.18
C LEU A 67 -1.33 -10.77 15.65
N PRO A 68 -0.21 -10.11 16.00
CA PRO A 68 0.08 -9.74 17.37
C PRO A 68 -0.99 -8.77 17.90
N LEU A 69 -1.44 -8.98 19.14
CA LEU A 69 -2.41 -8.10 19.80
C LEU A 69 -1.75 -6.85 20.40
N VAL A 70 -0.47 -6.97 20.75
CA VAL A 70 0.41 -5.92 21.29
C VAL A 70 1.82 -6.14 20.75
N GLY A 71 2.58 -5.07 20.57
CA GLY A 71 3.91 -5.13 19.97
C GLY A 71 4.38 -3.76 19.49
N GLU A 72 5.64 -3.70 19.10
CA GLU A 72 6.27 -2.46 18.61
C GLU A 72 5.78 -2.11 17.19
N GLU A 73 5.93 -0.85 16.77
CA GLU A 73 5.43 -0.37 15.47
C GLU A 73 5.94 -1.23 14.30
N ARG A 74 7.24 -1.56 14.28
CA ARG A 74 7.83 -2.40 13.22
C ARG A 74 7.22 -3.78 13.19
N GLU A 75 7.08 -4.41 14.37
CA GLU A 75 6.50 -5.73 14.50
C GLU A 75 5.09 -5.74 13.91
N MET A 76 4.26 -4.77 14.29
CA MET A 76 2.91 -4.61 13.76
C MET A 76 2.90 -4.46 12.24
N LEU A 77 3.65 -3.50 11.69
CA LEU A 77 3.65 -3.25 10.24
C LEU A 77 4.11 -4.47 9.44
N THR A 78 5.16 -5.16 9.89
CA THR A 78 5.66 -6.35 9.20
C THR A 78 4.71 -7.54 9.34
N ALA A 79 4.14 -7.77 10.52
CA ALA A 79 3.20 -8.86 10.74
C ALA A 79 1.92 -8.68 9.90
N PHE A 80 1.38 -7.46 9.81
CA PHE A 80 0.23 -7.17 8.97
C PHE A 80 0.52 -7.37 7.49
N LEU A 81 1.67 -6.90 6.99
CA LEU A 81 2.03 -7.11 5.59
C LEU A 81 2.24 -8.59 5.26
N GLU A 82 2.90 -9.35 6.14
CA GLU A 82 3.07 -10.80 5.95
C GLU A 82 1.74 -11.56 6.01
N TRP A 83 0.86 -11.17 6.93
CA TRP A 83 -0.47 -11.76 7.02
C TRP A 83 -1.25 -11.56 5.73
N HIS A 84 -1.25 -10.35 5.18
CA HIS A 84 -1.88 -10.03 3.91
C HIS A 84 -1.27 -10.78 2.70
N ARG A 85 0.06 -10.89 2.63
CA ARG A 85 0.73 -11.73 1.60
C ARG A 85 0.23 -13.17 1.67
N ALA A 86 0.18 -13.74 2.87
CA ALA A 86 -0.29 -15.10 3.07
C ALA A 86 -1.80 -15.25 2.83
N THR A 87 -2.60 -14.21 3.13
CA THR A 87 -4.02 -14.14 2.75
C THR A 87 -4.18 -14.26 1.24
N PHE A 88 -3.47 -13.45 0.46
CA PHE A 88 -3.55 -13.49 -0.99
C PHE A 88 -3.17 -14.88 -1.56
N GLU A 89 -2.11 -15.51 -1.02
CA GLU A 89 -1.72 -16.86 -1.43
C GLU A 89 -2.81 -17.90 -1.09
N LEU A 90 -3.41 -17.81 0.10
CA LEU A 90 -4.52 -18.66 0.51
C LEU A 90 -5.75 -18.46 -0.39
N LYS A 91 -6.03 -17.21 -0.79
CA LYS A 91 -7.07 -16.84 -1.76
C LYS A 91 -6.82 -17.36 -3.16
N CYS A 92 -5.63 -17.82 -3.49
CA CYS A 92 -5.35 -18.49 -4.75
C CYS A 92 -5.31 -20.03 -4.61
N SER A 93 -5.23 -20.54 -3.38
CA SER A 93 -5.12 -21.97 -3.12
C SER A 93 -6.37 -22.76 -3.51
N GLY A 94 -6.16 -23.96 -4.05
CA GLY A 94 -7.24 -24.87 -4.45
C GLY A 94 -7.96 -24.50 -5.76
N VAL A 95 -7.64 -23.37 -6.39
CA VAL A 95 -8.13 -23.03 -7.74
C VAL A 95 -7.25 -23.76 -8.77
N PRO A 96 -7.83 -24.47 -9.75
CA PRO A 96 -7.06 -25.01 -10.87
C PRO A 96 -6.36 -23.88 -11.65
N ALA A 97 -5.12 -24.12 -12.09
CA ALA A 97 -4.29 -23.08 -12.70
C ALA A 97 -4.96 -22.42 -13.92
N GLU A 98 -5.68 -23.21 -14.71
CA GLU A 98 -6.44 -22.74 -15.88
C GLU A 98 -7.58 -21.77 -15.53
N ARG A 99 -8.06 -21.79 -14.28
CA ARG A 99 -9.14 -20.90 -13.82
C ARG A 99 -8.62 -19.62 -13.16
N LEU A 100 -7.34 -19.56 -12.79
CA LEU A 100 -6.75 -18.37 -12.15
C LEU A 100 -6.72 -17.15 -13.09
N SER A 101 -6.71 -17.39 -14.41
CA SER A 101 -6.81 -16.34 -15.43
C SER A 101 -8.25 -15.93 -15.79
N GLU A 102 -9.27 -16.57 -15.22
CA GLU A 102 -10.67 -16.16 -15.48
C GLU A 102 -10.91 -14.72 -15.00
N GLN A 103 -11.72 -13.97 -15.74
CA GLN A 103 -12.16 -12.60 -15.42
C GLN A 103 -13.67 -12.58 -15.12
N PRO A 104 -14.11 -13.09 -13.95
CA PRO A 104 -15.50 -13.50 -13.71
C PRO A 104 -16.46 -12.36 -13.33
N VAL A 105 -15.98 -11.11 -13.23
CA VAL A 105 -16.74 -9.93 -12.75
C VAL A 105 -16.76 -8.82 -13.81
N PRO A 106 -17.50 -8.97 -14.92
CA PRO A 106 -17.61 -7.90 -15.90
C PRO A 106 -18.24 -6.63 -15.29
N PRO A 107 -17.81 -5.42 -15.69
CA PRO A 107 -16.88 -5.13 -16.79
C PRO A 107 -15.39 -5.19 -16.41
N SER A 108 -15.03 -5.64 -15.21
CA SER A 108 -13.63 -5.73 -14.78
C SER A 108 -12.89 -6.84 -15.55
N THR A 109 -11.63 -6.56 -15.90
CA THR A 109 -10.66 -7.52 -16.47
C THR A 109 -9.79 -8.18 -15.39
N MET A 110 -10.10 -7.97 -14.10
CA MET A 110 -9.30 -8.54 -13.02
C MET A 110 -9.44 -10.07 -12.95
N SER A 111 -8.31 -10.73 -12.76
CA SER A 111 -8.18 -12.17 -12.50
C SER A 111 -7.23 -12.39 -11.33
N LEU A 112 -7.26 -13.58 -10.71
CA LEU A 112 -6.31 -13.91 -9.63
C LEU A 112 -4.87 -13.98 -10.16
N HIS A 113 -4.69 -14.45 -11.39
CA HIS A 113 -3.42 -14.42 -12.09
C HIS A 113 -2.93 -12.99 -12.33
N GLY A 114 -3.81 -12.09 -12.77
CA GLY A 114 -3.43 -10.68 -12.95
C GLY A 114 -3.09 -10.01 -11.63
N LEU A 115 -3.83 -10.33 -10.55
CA LEU A 115 -3.52 -9.83 -9.21
C LEU A 115 -2.15 -10.27 -8.70
N VAL A 116 -1.71 -11.52 -8.93
CA VAL A 116 -0.38 -11.94 -8.47
C VAL A 116 0.74 -11.21 -9.24
N ARG A 117 0.53 -10.94 -10.53
CA ARG A 117 1.45 -10.14 -11.36
C ARG A 117 1.51 -8.69 -10.90
N HIS A 118 0.34 -8.10 -10.66
CA HIS A 118 0.21 -6.77 -10.11
C HIS A 118 0.96 -6.64 -8.78
N LEU A 119 0.71 -7.56 -7.85
CA LEU A 119 1.34 -7.59 -6.54
C LEU A 119 2.87 -7.75 -6.64
N ALA A 120 3.37 -8.55 -7.57
CA ALA A 120 4.81 -8.63 -7.85
C ALA A 120 5.39 -7.29 -8.33
N ALA A 121 4.69 -6.61 -9.24
CA ALA A 121 5.11 -5.32 -9.78
C ALA A 121 5.13 -4.23 -8.69
N VAL A 122 4.11 -4.16 -7.83
CA VAL A 122 4.08 -3.15 -6.74
C VAL A 122 5.10 -3.44 -5.64
N GLU A 123 5.39 -4.70 -5.31
CA GLU A 123 6.48 -5.09 -4.40
C GLU A 123 7.84 -4.59 -4.92
N ARG A 124 8.14 -4.88 -6.19
CA ARG A 124 9.36 -4.39 -6.86
C ARG A 124 9.40 -2.87 -6.87
N TRP A 125 8.30 -2.23 -7.27
CA TRP A 125 8.21 -0.78 -7.39
C TRP A 125 8.51 -0.10 -6.05
N TRP A 126 7.79 -0.48 -5.00
CA TRP A 126 7.88 0.24 -3.72
C TRP A 126 9.15 -0.07 -2.94
N PHE A 127 9.59 -1.32 -2.88
CA PHE A 127 10.76 -1.66 -2.07
C PHE A 127 12.07 -1.50 -2.83
N ARG A 128 12.18 -2.01 -4.06
CA ARG A 128 13.45 -2.02 -4.78
C ARG A 128 13.70 -0.71 -5.51
N ILE A 129 12.73 -0.28 -6.32
CA ILE A 129 12.89 0.88 -7.19
C ILE A 129 12.77 2.20 -6.43
N GLN A 130 11.77 2.30 -5.54
CA GLN A 130 11.47 3.54 -4.81
C GLN A 130 12.30 3.67 -3.54
N PHE A 131 12.35 2.63 -2.69
CA PHE A 131 13.06 2.72 -1.42
C PHE A 131 14.56 2.43 -1.56
N ALA A 132 14.95 1.28 -2.13
CA ALA A 132 16.36 0.92 -2.27
C ALA A 132 17.06 1.63 -3.45
N GLY A 133 16.32 2.30 -4.33
CA GLY A 133 16.86 3.02 -5.48
C GLY A 133 17.50 2.11 -6.54
N GLU A 134 17.14 0.82 -6.56
CA GLU A 134 17.64 -0.13 -7.54
C GLU A 134 17.19 0.24 -8.95
N ASP A 135 18.10 0.06 -9.93
CA ASP A 135 17.80 0.19 -11.35
C ASP A 135 17.48 -1.20 -11.92
N VAL A 136 16.19 -1.56 -11.88
CA VAL A 136 15.67 -2.84 -12.36
C VAL A 136 14.44 -2.64 -13.22
N PRO A 137 14.19 -3.51 -14.21
CA PRO A 137 13.03 -3.37 -15.10
C PRO A 137 11.71 -3.40 -14.35
N LEU A 138 10.71 -2.66 -14.85
CA LEU A 138 9.32 -2.83 -14.44
C LEU A 138 8.83 -4.23 -14.81
N LEU A 139 7.90 -4.75 -14.01
CA LEU A 139 7.22 -6.02 -14.27
C LEU A 139 5.85 -5.74 -14.85
N TYR A 140 5.45 -6.50 -15.87
CA TYR A 140 4.11 -6.49 -16.45
C TYR A 140 3.62 -5.06 -16.76
N TYR A 141 4.47 -4.29 -17.45
CA TYR A 141 4.19 -2.90 -17.83
C TYR A 141 5.01 -2.53 -19.09
N SER A 142 4.38 -1.78 -19.99
CA SER A 142 5.05 -0.94 -20.99
C SER A 142 4.27 0.35 -21.17
N ASP A 143 4.87 1.35 -21.82
CA ASP A 143 4.16 2.60 -22.09
C ASP A 143 3.00 2.41 -23.10
N ASP A 144 3.05 1.37 -23.93
CA ASP A 144 2.00 1.02 -24.90
C ASP A 144 0.87 0.18 -24.27
N ASP A 145 1.16 -0.53 -23.17
CA ASP A 145 0.21 -1.35 -22.41
C ASP A 145 0.56 -1.28 -20.91
N PRO A 146 -0.03 -0.32 -20.17
CA PRO A 146 0.26 -0.13 -18.75
C PRO A 146 -0.42 -1.16 -17.83
N ASP A 147 -1.41 -1.89 -18.34
CA ASP A 147 -2.24 -2.85 -17.59
C ASP A 147 -1.94 -4.30 -18.04
N GLN A 148 -0.71 -4.57 -18.51
CA GLN A 148 -0.24 -5.90 -18.96
C GLN A 148 -0.41 -7.01 -17.92
N ASP A 149 -0.40 -6.65 -16.64
CA ASP A 149 -0.70 -7.58 -15.55
C ASP A 149 -2.10 -8.20 -15.71
N PHE A 150 -3.08 -7.45 -16.20
CA PHE A 150 -4.46 -7.90 -16.40
C PHE A 150 -4.84 -8.22 -17.86
N ASP A 151 -4.24 -7.53 -18.83
CA ASP A 151 -4.65 -7.64 -20.24
C ASP A 151 -3.89 -8.73 -21.01
N SER A 152 -2.69 -9.12 -20.55
CA SER A 152 -1.82 -10.10 -21.21
C SER A 152 -1.66 -11.40 -20.41
N LEU A 153 -2.77 -12.13 -20.15
CA LEU A 153 -2.80 -13.31 -19.26
C LEU A 153 -2.35 -14.65 -19.88
N ASP A 154 -1.69 -14.63 -21.03
CA ASP A 154 -1.21 -15.81 -21.76
C ASP A 154 0.02 -16.50 -21.12
N GLY A 155 0.70 -15.82 -20.19
CA GLY A 155 1.87 -16.36 -19.49
C GLY A 155 1.58 -17.41 -18.40
N ASP A 156 2.65 -17.96 -17.82
CA ASP A 156 2.57 -19.03 -16.82
C ASP A 156 2.24 -18.50 -15.41
N VAL A 157 1.13 -18.99 -14.83
CA VAL A 157 0.68 -18.64 -13.48
C VAL A 157 1.72 -19.05 -12.43
N ALA A 158 2.34 -20.22 -12.56
CA ALA A 158 3.32 -20.70 -11.60
C ALA A 158 4.56 -19.78 -11.57
N GLN A 159 4.99 -19.34 -12.76
CA GLN A 159 6.05 -18.34 -12.89
C GLN A 159 5.66 -17.01 -12.24
N ALA A 160 4.43 -16.54 -12.42
CA ALA A 160 3.97 -15.30 -11.79
C ALA A 160 4.04 -15.37 -10.25
N PHE A 161 3.68 -16.51 -9.66
CA PHE A 161 3.86 -16.75 -8.22
C PHE A 161 5.34 -16.79 -7.81
N GLU A 162 6.21 -17.41 -8.59
CA GLU A 162 7.65 -17.44 -8.30
C GLU A 162 8.26 -16.03 -8.32
N VAL A 163 7.90 -15.22 -9.31
CA VAL A 163 8.31 -13.81 -9.40
C VAL A 163 7.80 -13.04 -8.18
N TRP A 164 6.50 -13.16 -7.85
CA TRP A 164 5.92 -12.48 -6.69
C TRP A 164 6.61 -12.86 -5.38
N ARG A 165 6.85 -14.15 -5.12
CA ARG A 165 7.56 -14.62 -3.92
C ARG A 165 9.00 -14.08 -3.86
N THR A 166 9.69 -14.04 -5.00
CA THR A 166 11.04 -13.46 -5.10
C THR A 166 11.05 -11.97 -4.73
N GLU A 167 10.06 -11.20 -5.20
CA GLU A 167 9.96 -9.78 -4.85
C GLU A 167 9.58 -9.59 -3.37
N CYS A 168 8.73 -10.45 -2.80
CA CYS A 168 8.45 -10.46 -1.37
C CYS A 168 9.70 -10.74 -0.53
N ASP A 169 10.54 -11.70 -0.92
CA ASP A 169 11.80 -12.01 -0.24
C ASP A 169 12.78 -10.84 -0.28
N ARG A 170 12.88 -10.18 -1.44
CA ARG A 170 13.71 -8.98 -1.58
C ARG A 170 13.19 -7.83 -0.72
N ALA A 171 11.87 -7.62 -0.69
CA ALA A 171 11.24 -6.63 0.18
C ALA A 171 11.54 -6.90 1.67
N ARG A 172 11.46 -8.17 2.12
CA ARG A 172 11.80 -8.56 3.50
C ARG A 172 13.25 -8.23 3.84
N GLU A 173 14.18 -8.48 2.92
CA GLU A 173 15.59 -8.14 3.12
C GLU A 173 15.81 -6.63 3.27
N ILE A 174 15.21 -5.83 2.40
CA ILE A 174 15.26 -4.37 2.45
C ILE A 174 14.70 -3.84 3.78
N VAL A 175 13.52 -4.34 4.18
CA VAL A 175 12.85 -3.91 5.42
C VAL A 175 13.66 -4.27 6.67
N ARG A 176 14.31 -5.45 6.70
CA ARG A 176 15.17 -5.86 7.82
C ARG A 176 16.40 -4.96 7.97
N ASN A 177 16.94 -4.45 6.87
CA ASN A 177 18.20 -3.72 6.85
C ASN A 177 18.05 -2.18 6.96
N ALA A 178 16.82 -1.68 7.09
CA ALA A 178 16.53 -0.24 7.15
C ALA A 178 15.64 0.15 8.33
N GLY A 179 15.83 1.36 8.84
CA GLY A 179 14.99 2.04 9.82
C GLY A 179 13.63 2.43 9.25
N LEU A 180 12.60 2.50 10.10
CA LEU A 180 11.26 2.96 9.68
C LEU A 180 11.26 4.42 9.22
N ASP A 181 12.14 5.23 9.81
CA ASP A 181 12.34 6.65 9.50
C ASP A 181 13.32 6.90 8.36
N ASP A 182 14.01 5.86 7.85
CA ASP A 182 14.89 6.01 6.70
C ASP A 182 14.07 6.43 5.49
N THR A 183 14.60 7.38 4.72
CA THR A 183 13.91 7.98 3.59
C THR A 183 14.61 7.71 2.28
N ALA A 184 13.83 7.46 1.24
CA ALA A 184 14.23 7.55 -0.15
C ALA A 184 13.56 8.76 -0.84
N ILE A 185 13.75 8.92 -2.14
CA ILE A 185 13.12 9.98 -2.94
C ILE A 185 12.02 9.38 -3.81
N GLN A 186 10.78 9.85 -3.65
CA GLN A 186 9.66 9.38 -4.45
C GLN A 186 9.80 9.88 -5.90
N ARG A 187 9.96 8.98 -6.87
CA ARG A 187 10.17 9.35 -8.29
C ARG A 187 9.14 10.32 -8.88
N ARG A 188 7.87 10.20 -8.48
CA ARG A 188 6.77 11.04 -9.01
C ARG A 188 6.82 12.50 -8.57
N THR A 189 7.27 12.75 -7.33
CA THR A 189 7.16 14.09 -6.70
C THR A 189 8.52 14.68 -6.37
N SER A 190 9.59 13.88 -6.42
CA SER A 190 10.93 14.21 -5.95
C SER A 190 10.99 14.56 -4.45
N GLU A 191 9.96 14.21 -3.68
CA GLU A 191 9.90 14.44 -2.24
C GLU A 191 10.39 13.22 -1.44
N PRO A 192 10.90 13.41 -0.21
CA PRO A 192 11.25 12.31 0.67
C PRO A 192 10.05 11.40 0.99
N ILE A 193 10.28 10.08 0.98
CA ILE A 193 9.31 9.07 1.41
C ILE A 193 9.98 8.07 2.35
N SER A 194 9.39 7.86 3.53
CA SER A 194 9.94 6.95 4.54
C SER A 194 9.55 5.49 4.31
N LEU A 195 10.37 4.56 4.81
CA LEU A 195 10.03 3.13 4.84
C LEU A 195 8.69 2.89 5.55
N ARG A 196 8.43 3.59 6.66
CA ARG A 196 7.15 3.55 7.38
C ARG A 196 5.98 3.85 6.45
N ARG A 197 6.07 4.93 5.67
CA ARG A 197 5.00 5.30 4.73
C ARG A 197 4.81 4.23 3.65
N ILE A 198 5.90 3.62 3.17
CA ILE A 198 5.86 2.55 2.17
C ILE A 198 5.20 1.28 2.72
N LEU A 199 5.55 0.84 3.93
CA LEU A 199 4.90 -0.31 4.58
C LEU A 199 3.39 -0.10 4.72
N VAL A 200 2.97 1.11 5.13
CA VAL A 200 1.54 1.46 5.20
C VAL A 200 0.88 1.46 3.82
N THR A 201 1.58 1.91 2.75
CA THR A 201 1.07 1.78 1.37
C THR A 201 0.83 0.32 1.05
N MET A 202 1.82 -0.54 1.28
CA MET A 202 1.75 -1.94 0.87
C MET A 202 0.65 -2.69 1.61
N ILE A 203 0.47 -2.45 2.91
CA ILE A 203 -0.65 -3.01 3.67
C ILE A 203 -2.00 -2.59 3.04
N ALA A 204 -2.14 -1.30 2.67
CA ALA A 204 -3.37 -0.82 2.05
C ALA A 204 -3.60 -1.39 0.65
N GLU A 205 -2.54 -1.58 -0.15
CA GLU A 205 -2.63 -2.22 -1.46
C GLU A 205 -3.07 -3.67 -1.31
N TYR A 206 -2.41 -4.48 -0.47
CA TYR A 206 -2.85 -5.86 -0.27
C TYR A 206 -4.26 -5.94 0.30
N ALA A 207 -4.60 -5.16 1.33
CA ALA A 207 -5.95 -5.20 1.91
C ALA A 207 -7.05 -4.91 0.87
N ARG A 208 -6.78 -4.01 -0.09
CA ARG A 208 -7.68 -3.74 -1.21
C ARG A 208 -7.78 -4.96 -2.14
N HIS A 209 -6.64 -5.54 -2.52
CA HIS A 209 -6.60 -6.63 -3.49
C HIS A 209 -7.05 -7.98 -2.93
N ASP A 210 -6.89 -8.21 -1.63
CA ASP A 210 -7.49 -9.35 -0.92
C ASP A 210 -9.03 -9.27 -1.02
N GLY A 211 -9.61 -8.09 -0.81
CA GLY A 211 -11.05 -7.89 -1.00
C GLY A 211 -11.53 -8.08 -2.44
N HIS A 212 -10.70 -7.75 -3.44
CA HIS A 212 -10.99 -8.10 -4.83
C HIS A 212 -10.91 -9.63 -5.04
N ALA A 213 -9.90 -10.28 -4.49
CA ALA A 213 -9.72 -11.73 -4.58
C ALA A 213 -10.91 -12.48 -3.96
N ASP A 214 -11.56 -11.95 -2.92
CA ASP A 214 -12.81 -12.50 -2.36
C ASP A 214 -13.90 -12.63 -3.41
N LEU A 215 -14.18 -11.53 -4.11
CA LEU A 215 -15.22 -11.49 -5.14
C LEU A 215 -14.87 -12.39 -6.33
N LEU A 216 -13.59 -12.45 -6.71
CA LEU A 216 -13.12 -13.35 -7.76
C LEU A 216 -13.32 -14.81 -7.35
N ARG A 217 -12.94 -15.19 -6.12
CA ARG A 217 -13.10 -16.56 -5.61
C ARG A 217 -14.55 -16.98 -5.52
N GLU A 218 -15.40 -16.16 -4.92
CA GLU A 218 -16.83 -16.47 -4.82
C GLU A 218 -17.44 -16.70 -6.21
N ARG A 219 -16.99 -15.97 -7.23
CA ARG A 219 -17.48 -16.15 -8.61
C ARG A 219 -16.88 -17.34 -9.35
N ILE A 220 -15.64 -17.73 -9.02
CA ILE A 220 -14.96 -18.88 -9.62
C ILE A 220 -15.54 -20.19 -9.06
N ASP A 221 -15.59 -20.34 -7.74
CA ASP A 221 -15.91 -21.62 -7.09
C ASP A 221 -16.87 -21.50 -5.89
N GLY A 222 -17.38 -20.31 -5.59
CA GLY A 222 -18.28 -20.07 -4.46
C GLY A 222 -17.58 -20.06 -3.10
N ALA A 223 -16.25 -20.19 -3.06
CA ALA A 223 -15.51 -20.21 -1.79
C ALA A 223 -15.49 -18.82 -1.16
N THR A 224 -15.66 -18.78 0.17
CA THR A 224 -15.60 -17.58 0.99
C THR A 224 -14.73 -17.84 2.23
N GLY A 225 -14.26 -16.77 2.86
CA GLY A 225 -13.45 -16.82 4.09
C GLY A 225 -12.66 -15.53 4.24
N TYR A 226 -11.99 -15.31 5.38
CA TYR A 226 -11.03 -14.20 5.54
C TYR A 226 -9.62 -14.70 5.72
#